data_AF-A0A4Y8C5L7-F1
#
_entry.id   AF-A0A4Y8C5L7-F1
#
_cell.length_a   1.000
_cell.length_b   1.000
_cell.length_c   1.000
_cell.angle_alpha   90.00
_cell.angle_beta   90.00
_cell.angle_gamma   90.00
#
_symmetry.space_group_name_H-M   'P 1'
#
loop_
_entity.id
_entity.type
_entity.pdbx_description
1 polymer ?
#
loop_
_entity_poly.entity_id
_entity_poly.type
_entity_poly.pdbx_seq_one_letter_code
_entity_poly.pdbx_strand_id
1 'polypeptide(L)'
;DQITLHVREDRRHAQDFDLENIIKFCKSPINLECALNDEILNLALKLKPHRVTLVPEKREELTTEGGLCLNHAKLKQSIEKLQNANIEVSLF
;
A
#
# COMPACT_ATOMS: atom_id res chain seq x y z
N ASP A 1 2.47 17.08 -5.02
CA ASP A 1 3.93 16.89 -4.97
C ASP A 1 4.41 15.44 -4.80
N GLN A 2 3.57 14.43 -5.04
CA GLN A 2 3.97 13.01 -5.00
C GLN A 2 3.34 12.25 -6.18
N ILE A 3 3.90 11.10 -6.53
CA ILE A 3 3.27 10.13 -7.44
C ILE A 3 2.49 9.14 -6.57
N THR A 4 1.21 8.93 -6.87
CA THR A 4 0.38 7.92 -6.21
C THR A 4 -0.02 6.86 -7.21
N LEU A 5 0.10 5.59 -6.83
CA LEU A 5 -0.35 4.45 -7.62
C LEU A 5 -0.92 3.35 -6.73
N HIS A 6 -1.95 2.67 -7.22
CA HIS A 6 -2.59 1.55 -6.54
C HIS A 6 -2.25 0.23 -7.24
N VAL A 7 -1.36 -0.56 -6.64
CA VAL A 7 -1.06 -1.93 -7.08
C VAL A 7 -2.06 -2.87 -6.40
N ARG A 8 -3.10 -3.22 -7.15
CA ARG A 8 -4.20 -4.08 -6.70
C ARG A 8 -3.82 -5.55 -6.69
N GLU A 9 -4.47 -6.35 -5.85
CA GLU A 9 -4.30 -7.81 -5.85
C GLU A 9 -4.67 -8.41 -7.22
N ASP A 10 -5.72 -7.90 -7.87
CA ASP A 10 -6.18 -8.32 -9.20
C ASP A 10 -5.37 -7.74 -10.37
N ARG A 11 -4.37 -6.90 -10.10
CA ARG A 11 -3.54 -6.22 -11.11
C ARG A 11 -4.35 -5.54 -12.24
N ARG A 12 -5.50 -4.95 -11.90
CA ARG A 12 -6.39 -4.31 -12.88
C ARG A 12 -5.73 -3.22 -13.74
N HIS A 13 -4.79 -2.46 -13.17
CA HIS A 13 -4.12 -1.35 -13.84
C HIS A 13 -2.63 -1.32 -13.53
N ALA A 14 -2.24 -0.78 -12.37
CA ALA A 14 -0.83 -0.68 -12.00
C ALA A 14 -0.26 -2.06 -11.67
N GLN A 15 0.94 -2.31 -12.15
CA GLN A 15 1.64 -3.58 -12.02
C GLN A 15 2.84 -3.45 -11.06
N ASP A 16 3.38 -4.59 -10.65
CA ASP A 16 4.55 -4.64 -9.76
C ASP A 16 5.77 -3.96 -10.39
N PHE A 17 5.94 -4.16 -11.71
CA PHE A 17 7.02 -3.53 -12.46
C PHE A 17 6.83 -2.02 -12.61
N ASP A 18 5.60 -1.50 -12.58
CA ASP A 18 5.36 -0.06 -12.61
C ASP A 18 5.88 0.57 -11.32
N LEU A 19 5.54 -0.02 -10.17
CA LEU A 19 6.04 0.41 -8.86
C LEU A 19 7.56 0.35 -8.80
N GLU A 20 8.16 -0.75 -9.25
CA GLU A 20 9.62 -0.92 -9.28
C GLU A 20 10.29 0.13 -10.17
N ASN A 21 9.77 0.37 -11.37
CA ASN A 21 10.34 1.33 -12.31
C ASN A 21 10.17 2.77 -11.82
N ILE A 22 9.00 3.12 -11.28
CA ILE A 22 8.73 4.45 -10.76
C ILE A 22 9.68 4.77 -9.60
N ILE A 23 9.88 3.83 -8.67
CA ILE A 23 10.83 4.01 -7.56
C ILE A 23 12.27 4.19 -8.06
N LYS A 24 12.67 3.45 -9.10
CA LYS A 24 14.04 3.52 -9.64
C LYS A 24 14.31 4.79 -10.46
N PHE A 25 13.33 5.27 -11.22
CA PHE A 25 13.58 6.25 -12.28
C PHE A 25 12.93 7.62 -12.03
N CYS A 26 11.91 7.73 -11.17
CA CYS A 26 11.24 9.00 -10.92
C CYS A 26 11.88 9.77 -9.75
N LYS A 27 11.97 11.11 -9.89
CA LYS A 27 12.52 12.03 -8.87
C LYS A 27 11.42 12.65 -8.00
N SER A 28 10.46 11.84 -7.56
CA SER A 28 9.33 12.28 -6.74
C SER A 28 9.13 11.29 -5.58
N PRO A 29 8.65 11.75 -4.42
CA PRO A 29 8.12 10.85 -3.40
C PRO A 29 7.02 9.96 -4.00
N ILE A 30 7.01 8.70 -3.58
CA ILE A 30 6.10 7.66 -4.06
C ILE A 30 5.17 7.25 -2.93
N ASN A 31 3.86 7.35 -3.19
CA ASN A 31 2.80 6.84 -2.35
C ASN A 31 2.18 5.60 -3.01
N LEU A 32 2.40 4.45 -2.40
CA LEU A 32 1.78 3.19 -2.83
C LEU A 32 0.44 3.01 -2.10
N GLU A 33 -0.65 2.94 -2.85
CA GLU A 33 -1.92 2.43 -2.35
C GLU A 33 -1.94 0.90 -2.49
N CYS A 34 -2.34 0.19 -1.42
CA CYS A 34 -2.52 -1.26 -1.44
C CYS A 34 -3.40 -1.78 -0.30
N ALA A 35 -3.95 -2.99 -0.49
CA ALA A 35 -4.67 -3.74 0.54
C ALA A 35 -3.75 -4.43 1.57
N LEU A 36 -4.34 -5.11 2.57
CA LEU A 36 -3.62 -5.79 3.65
C LEU A 36 -3.10 -7.19 3.25
N ASN A 37 -3.08 -7.52 1.96
CA ASN A 37 -2.60 -8.82 1.50
C ASN A 37 -1.06 -8.92 1.62
N ASP A 38 -0.60 -10.11 2.00
CA ASP A 38 0.82 -10.32 2.32
C ASP A 38 1.72 -10.17 1.09
N GLU A 39 1.21 -10.42 -0.13
CA GLU A 39 1.97 -10.29 -1.38
C GLU A 39 2.40 -8.83 -1.62
N ILE A 40 1.45 -7.90 -1.63
CA ILE A 40 1.73 -6.48 -1.88
C ILE A 40 2.43 -5.83 -0.68
N LEU A 41 2.14 -6.24 0.56
CA LEU A 41 2.90 -5.77 1.72
C LEU A 41 4.37 -6.17 1.64
N ASN A 42 4.68 -7.41 1.24
CA ASN A 42 6.05 -7.86 1.02
C ASN A 42 6.72 -7.08 -0.12
N LEU A 43 5.98 -6.77 -1.19
CA LEU A 43 6.48 -5.92 -2.28
C LEU A 43 6.81 -4.51 -1.78
N ALA A 44 5.94 -3.90 -0.97
CA ALA A 44 6.17 -2.60 -0.35
C ALA A 44 7.41 -2.61 0.55
N LEU A 45 7.58 -3.63 1.39
CA LEU A 45 8.76 -3.79 2.26
C LEU A 45 10.05 -3.97 1.47
N LYS A 46 9.98 -4.65 0.32
CA LYS A 46 11.12 -4.87 -0.59
C LYS A 46 11.51 -3.58 -1.31
N LEU A 47 10.55 -2.87 -1.89
CA LEU A 47 10.79 -1.72 -2.76
C LEU A 47 10.87 -0.39 -1.99
N LYS A 48 10.35 -0.33 -0.77
CA LYS A 48 10.41 0.82 0.16
C LYS A 48 9.93 2.14 -0.48
N PRO A 49 8.65 2.25 -0.88
CA PRO A 49 8.08 3.54 -1.25
C PRO A 49 8.18 4.51 -0.06
N HIS A 50 8.07 5.80 -0.34
CA HIS A 50 8.17 6.82 0.71
C HIS A 50 6.97 6.75 1.66
N ARG A 51 5.80 6.42 1.09
CA ARG A 51 4.55 6.24 1.81
C ARG A 51 3.78 5.03 1.31
N VAL A 52 3.05 4.39 2.21
CA VAL A 52 1.99 3.43 1.89
C VAL A 52 0.66 3.97 2.42
N THR A 53 -0.36 3.98 1.57
CA THR A 53 -1.75 4.24 1.96
C THR A 53 -2.50 2.91 1.94
N LEU A 54 -2.94 2.45 3.10
CA LEU A 54 -3.71 1.20 3.21
C LEU A 54 -5.16 1.48 2.81
N VAL A 55 -5.61 0.80 1.76
CA VAL A 55 -6.96 0.95 1.18
C VAL A 55 -7.68 -0.41 1.18
N PRO A 56 -9.00 -0.44 1.37
CA PRO A 56 -9.73 -1.71 1.35
C PRO A 56 -9.95 -2.20 -0.08
N GLU A 57 -9.64 -3.48 -0.34
CA GLU A 57 -9.96 -4.14 -1.63
C GLU A 57 -10.94 -5.30 -1.44
N LYS A 58 -10.84 -6.01 -0.31
CA LYS A 58 -11.72 -7.14 0.01
C LYS A 58 -12.87 -6.74 0.91
N ARG A 59 -13.94 -7.55 0.89
CA ARG A 59 -15.16 -7.28 1.67
C ARG A 59 -14.89 -7.21 3.17
N GLU A 60 -13.93 -7.98 3.66
CA GLU A 60 -13.51 -8.02 5.07
C GLU A 60 -12.77 -6.74 5.49
N GLU A 61 -12.22 -6.00 4.53
CA GLU A 61 -11.48 -4.76 4.75
C GLU A 61 -12.38 -3.53 4.63
N LEU A 62 -13.57 -3.66 4.02
CA LEU A 62 -14.49 -2.56 3.74
C LEU A 62 -15.42 -2.24 4.92
N THR A 63 -15.58 -0.96 5.22
CA THR A 63 -16.71 -0.45 6.01
C THR A 63 -17.96 -0.29 5.13
N THR A 64 -19.10 0.03 5.74
CA THR A 64 -20.36 0.32 5.02
C THR A 64 -20.24 1.50 4.06
N GLU A 65 -19.35 2.45 4.34
CA GLU A 65 -19.15 3.67 3.55
C GLU A 65 -17.92 3.56 2.61
N GLY A 66 -17.28 2.39 2.55
CA GLY A 66 -16.18 2.10 1.62
C GLY A 66 -14.77 2.46 2.11
N GLY A 67 -14.63 3.06 3.29
CA GLY A 67 -13.33 3.28 3.94
C GLY A 67 -12.76 2.01 4.58
N LEU A 68 -11.48 2.05 4.97
CA LEU A 68 -10.79 0.91 5.59
C LEU A 68 -11.35 0.57 6.97
N CYS A 69 -11.62 -0.71 7.22
CA CYS A 69 -12.03 -1.22 8.51
C CYS A 69 -10.87 -1.19 9.51
N LEU A 70 -10.85 -0.20 10.40
CA LEU A 70 -9.80 -0.03 11.41
C LEU A 70 -9.74 -1.16 12.46
N ASN A 71 -10.81 -1.96 12.55
CA ASN A 71 -10.89 -3.13 13.43
C ASN A 71 -10.32 -4.40 12.78
N HIS A 72 -9.79 -4.34 11.55
CA HIS A 72 -9.25 -5.50 10.87
C HIS A 72 -8.05 -6.10 11.62
N ALA A 73 -8.08 -7.41 11.90
CA ALA A 73 -7.11 -8.07 12.77
C ALA A 73 -5.64 -7.92 12.32
N LYS A 74 -5.39 -7.82 11.01
CA LYS A 74 -4.04 -7.65 10.46
C LYS A 74 -3.53 -6.20 10.48
N LEU A 75 -4.39 -5.20 10.67
CA LEU A 75 -4.05 -3.80 10.41
C LEU A 75 -2.87 -3.32 11.26
N LYS A 76 -2.94 -3.55 12.58
CA LYS A 76 -1.88 -3.14 13.51
C LYS A 76 -0.51 -3.72 13.12
N GLN A 77 -0.48 -5.02 12.84
CA GLN A 77 0.77 -5.70 12.44
C GLN A 77 1.30 -5.18 11.10
N SER A 78 0.43 -4.88 10.14
CA SER A 78 0.83 -4.30 8.84
C SER A 78 1.44 -2.90 9.02
N ILE A 79 0.83 -2.05 9.84
CA ILE A 79 1.37 -0.71 10.17
C ILE A 79 2.76 -0.84 10.81
N GLU A 80 2.90 -1.70 11.82
CA GLU A 80 4.18 -1.92 12.52
C GLU A 80 5.29 -2.39 11.56
N LYS A 81 5.00 -3.34 10.66
CA LYS A 81 5.97 -3.81 9.66
C LYS A 81 6.45 -2.68 8.75
N LEU A 82 5.53 -1.85 8.25
CA LEU A 82 5.84 -0.74 7.35
C LEU A 82 6.65 0.35 8.06
N GLN A 83 6.25 0.74 9.27
CA GLN A 83 6.95 1.74 10.07
C GLN A 83 8.35 1.27 10.49
N ASN A 84 8.50 -0.01 10.84
CA ASN A 84 9.82 -0.61 11.13
C ASN A 84 10.75 -0.61 9.90
N ALA A 85 10.19 -0.56 8.69
CA ALA A 85 10.95 -0.38 7.45
C ALA A 85 11.19 1.10 7.08
N ASN A 86 10.83 2.05 7.95
CA ASN A 86 10.87 3.50 7.74
C ASN A 86 9.98 3.98 6.59
N ILE A 87 8.83 3.35 6.38
CA ILE A 87 7.81 3.76 5.41
C ILE A 87 6.74 4.57 6.13
N GLU A 88 6.39 5.75 5.63
CA GLU A 88 5.24 6.51 6.15
C GLU A 88 3.94 5.75 5.89
N VAL A 89 3.03 5.72 6.86
CA VAL A 89 1.76 5.00 6.70
C VAL A 89 0.59 5.99 6.79
N SER A 90 -0.31 5.91 5.81
CA SER A 90 -1.61 6.56 5.78
C SER A 90 -2.71 5.51 5.75
N LEU A 91 -3.88 5.84 6.29
CA LEU A 91 -5.09 4.99 6.27
C LEU A 91 -6.17 5.73 5.49
N PHE A 92 -6.83 5.06 4.55
CA PHE A 92 -7.91 5.61 3.73
C PHE A 92 -9.29 5.41 4.37
#